data_AF-A0A348PGR0-F1
#
_entry.id   AF-A0A348PGR0-F1
#
_cell.length_a   1.000
_cell.length_b   1.000
_cell.length_c   1.000
_cell.angle_alpha   90.00
_cell.angle_beta   90.00
_cell.angle_gamma   90.00
#
_symmetry.space_group_name_H-M   'P 1'
#
loop_
_entity.id
_entity.type
_entity.pdbx_description
1 polymer ?
#
loop_
_entity_poly.entity_id
_entity_poly.type
_entity_poly.pdbx_seq_one_letter_code
_entity_poly.pdbx_strand_id
1 'polypeptide(L)'
;MWNGSACPWLDDNAQTWPILVFSLGNWYISGVVAPADSCPDVSIVIVSFNTRDLLRDCLSSIHAACAGRTSETFVVDNQSHDGSADMVAEEFPWVRLIRTERNLGFAGGNNCAFRLAT
;
A
#
# COMPACT_ATOMS: atom_id res chain seq x y z
N MET A 1 -21.48 17.99 8.31
CA MET A 1 -22.27 16.75 8.20
C MET A 1 -21.83 16.04 6.92
N TRP A 2 -21.01 15.00 7.06
CA TRP A 2 -20.58 14.15 5.94
C TRP A 2 -21.71 13.15 5.64
N ASN A 3 -22.11 13.02 4.38
CA ASN A 3 -23.36 12.36 3.98
C ASN A 3 -23.22 10.87 3.60
N GLY A 4 -22.15 10.18 4.03
CA GLY A 4 -22.11 8.72 3.96
C GLY A 4 -22.06 8.10 2.57
N SER A 5 -21.87 8.86 1.49
CA SER A 5 -21.78 8.27 0.15
C SER A 5 -20.38 7.67 -0.07
N ALA A 6 -20.36 6.34 -0.18
CA ALA A 6 -19.19 5.53 -0.48
C ALA A 6 -18.57 5.90 -1.84
N CYS A 7 -17.26 5.66 -1.99
CA CYS A 7 -16.58 5.75 -3.28
C CYS A 7 -17.18 4.72 -4.26
N PRO A 8 -17.70 5.11 -5.43
CA PRO A 8 -18.42 4.22 -6.35
C PRO A 8 -17.57 3.15 -7.07
N TRP A 9 -16.25 3.12 -6.84
CA TRP A 9 -15.29 2.30 -7.59
C TRP A 9 -14.71 1.13 -6.78
N LEU A 10 -15.19 0.94 -5.55
CA LEU A 10 -14.88 -0.23 -4.73
C LEU A 10 -16.07 -1.16 -4.83
N ASP A 11 -16.07 -1.99 -5.87
CA ASP A 11 -17.07 -3.05 -6.02
C ASP A 11 -16.96 -4.00 -4.81
N ASP A 12 -18.10 -4.30 -4.19
CA ASP A 12 -18.25 -5.17 -3.00
C ASP A 12 -17.92 -6.65 -3.25
N ASN A 13 -16.99 -6.97 -4.16
CA ASN A 13 -16.72 -8.34 -4.61
C ASN A 13 -15.22 -8.73 -4.62
N ALA A 14 -14.47 -8.29 -3.61
CA ALA A 14 -13.12 -8.81 -3.34
C ALA A 14 -13.15 -10.05 -2.43
N GLN A 15 -13.98 -11.05 -2.75
CA GLN A 15 -13.91 -12.39 -2.17
C GLN A 15 -14.16 -13.43 -3.27
N THR A 16 -13.11 -13.79 -4.02
CA THR A 16 -12.85 -15.13 -4.59
C THR A 16 -11.60 -15.06 -5.46
N TRP A 17 -10.44 -15.38 -4.87
CA TRP A 17 -9.28 -15.76 -5.67
C TRP A 17 -9.42 -17.23 -6.09
N PRO A 18 -9.11 -17.60 -7.34
CA PRO A 18 -9.29 -18.96 -7.82
C PRO A 18 -8.33 -19.91 -7.10
N ILE A 19 -8.89 -20.97 -6.51
CA ILE A 19 -8.13 -22.13 -6.04
C ILE A 19 -7.58 -22.83 -7.29
N LEU A 20 -6.31 -22.59 -7.62
CA LEU A 20 -5.55 -23.46 -8.50
C LEU A 20 -5.06 -24.65 -7.67
N VAL A 21 -5.79 -25.76 -7.77
CA VAL A 21 -5.31 -27.07 -7.33
C VAL A 21 -4.17 -27.47 -8.26
N PHE A 22 -2.92 -27.39 -7.80
CA PHE A 22 -1.79 -28.05 -8.46
C PHE A 22 -1.57 -29.43 -7.85
N SER A 23 -1.78 -30.44 -8.71
CA SER A 23 -1.50 -31.84 -8.46
C SER A 23 0.00 -32.08 -8.22
N LEU A 24 0.26 -32.96 -7.25
CA LEU A 24 1.50 -33.56 -6.77
C LEU A 24 2.71 -33.51 -7.73
N GLY A 25 3.80 -32.87 -7.27
CA GLY A 25 5.13 -32.95 -7.86
C GLY A 25 6.18 -32.41 -6.90
N ASN A 26 6.90 -33.31 -6.24
CA ASN A 26 7.88 -33.05 -5.20
C ASN A 26 9.06 -32.20 -5.73
N TRP A 27 9.27 -30.99 -5.20
CA TRP A 27 10.52 -30.22 -5.37
C TRP A 27 10.95 -29.62 -4.03
N TYR A 28 12.00 -30.21 -3.46
CA TYR A 28 12.76 -29.65 -2.34
C TYR A 28 13.50 -28.39 -2.82
N ILE A 29 13.13 -27.22 -2.30
CA ILE A 29 14.01 -26.05 -2.29
C ILE A 29 14.46 -25.80 -0.84
N SER A 30 15.77 -25.85 -0.65
CA SER A 30 16.41 -25.51 0.62
C SER A 30 16.31 -24.00 0.83
N GLY A 31 15.63 -23.57 1.89
CA GLY A 31 15.75 -22.22 2.45
C GLY A 31 14.72 -21.19 1.96
N VAL A 32 13.88 -20.75 2.90
CA VAL A 32 12.89 -19.66 2.86
C VAL A 32 11.51 -20.08 2.33
N VAL A 33 10.78 -20.78 3.22
CA VAL A 33 9.32 -20.64 3.28
C VAL A 33 9.08 -19.23 3.82
N ALA A 34 8.57 -18.30 3.00
CA ALA A 34 8.03 -17.05 3.54
C ALA A 34 6.98 -17.44 4.60
N PRO A 35 7.04 -16.91 5.83
CA PRO A 35 6.05 -17.27 6.83
C PRO A 35 4.66 -16.92 6.28
N ALA A 36 3.77 -17.91 6.30
CA ALA A 36 2.36 -17.76 5.99
C ALA A 36 1.73 -16.76 6.97
N ASP A 37 0.93 -15.83 6.44
CA ASP A 37 -0.14 -15.10 7.14
C ASP A 37 0.21 -14.50 8.52
N SER A 38 1.29 -13.73 8.61
CA SER A 38 1.49 -12.81 9.74
C SER A 38 0.94 -11.43 9.38
N CYS A 39 -0.13 -11.01 10.06
CA CYS A 39 -0.57 -9.61 10.10
C CYS A 39 0.67 -8.73 10.36
N PRO A 40 0.88 -7.65 9.57
CA PRO A 40 2.06 -6.82 9.71
C PRO A 40 2.16 -6.26 11.13
N ASP A 41 3.38 -6.17 11.66
CA ASP A 41 3.63 -5.54 12.97
C ASP A 41 3.18 -4.06 12.95
N VAL A 42 3.23 -3.43 11.78
CA VAL A 42 2.82 -2.05 11.57
C VAL A 42 2.35 -1.79 10.13
N SER A 43 1.21 -1.11 10.00
CA SER A 43 0.75 -0.52 8.74
C SER A 43 1.03 0.99 8.74
N ILE A 44 1.78 1.46 7.76
CA ILE A 44 2.22 2.85 7.64
C ILE A 44 1.41 3.51 6.53
N VAL A 45 0.73 4.60 6.84
CA VAL A 45 -0.05 5.37 5.87
C VAL A 45 0.52 6.76 5.74
N ILE A 46 0.86 7.15 4.52
CA ILE A 46 1.40 8.46 4.19
C ILE A 46 0.47 9.12 3.18
N VAL A 47 -0.10 10.27 3.54
CA VAL A 47 -0.82 11.12 2.58
C VAL A 47 0.14 12.19 2.07
N SER A 48 0.33 12.28 0.75
CA SER A 48 1.26 13.23 0.12
C SER A 48 0.53 14.14 -0.87
N PHE A 49 0.97 15.41 -0.94
CA PHE A 49 0.51 16.40 -1.90
C PHE A 49 1.64 17.36 -2.26
N ASN A 50 2.19 17.25 -3.47
CA ASN A 50 3.28 18.08 -3.99
C ASN A 50 4.54 18.12 -3.08
N THR A 51 4.96 16.97 -2.55
CA THR A 51 6.11 16.85 -1.64
C THR A 51 7.13 15.78 -2.08
N ARG A 52 7.43 15.66 -3.38
CA ARG A 52 8.31 14.63 -3.95
C ARG A 52 9.57 14.32 -3.15
N ASP A 53 10.43 15.31 -2.90
CA ASP A 53 11.75 15.05 -2.29
C ASP A 53 11.61 14.63 -0.81
N LEU A 54 10.72 15.30 -0.07
CA LEU A 54 10.43 14.94 1.31
C LEU A 54 9.80 13.55 1.42
N LEU A 55 8.94 13.18 0.48
CA LEU A 55 8.33 11.85 0.41
C LEU A 55 9.39 10.78 0.14
N ARG A 56 10.31 11.03 -0.79
CA ARG A 56 11.42 10.14 -1.11
C ARG A 56 12.32 9.89 0.11
N ASP A 57 12.69 10.95 0.83
CA ASP A 57 13.50 10.85 2.04
C ASP A 57 12.76 10.08 3.13
N CYS A 58 11.46 10.34 3.28
CA CYS A 58 10.60 9.63 4.24
C CYS A 58 10.53 8.13 3.95
N LEU A 59 10.29 7.73 2.70
CA LEU A 59 10.20 6.32 2.30
C LEU A 59 11.54 5.59 2.46
N SER A 60 12.65 6.27 2.14
CA SER A 60 14.00 5.74 2.36
C SER A 60 14.27 5.49 3.85
N SER A 61 13.87 6.43 4.71
CA SER A 61 13.98 6.29 6.16
C SER A 61 13.12 5.15 6.71
N ILE A 62 11.87 5.02 6.23
CA ILE A 62 10.97 3.93 6.63
C ILE A 62 11.56 2.58 6.26
N HIS A 63 12.09 2.44 5.03
CA HIS A 63 12.69 1.19 4.58
C HIS A 63 13.83 0.74 5.52
N ALA A 64 14.68 1.68 5.93
CA ALA A 64 15.75 1.40 6.90
C ALA A 64 15.21 1.09 8.31
N ALA A 65 14.21 1.82 8.78
CA ALA A 65 13.64 1.67 10.12
C ALA A 65 12.82 0.37 10.31
N CYS A 66 12.20 -0.12 9.24
CA CYS A 66 11.42 -1.36 9.23
C CYS A 66 12.28 -2.62 9.05
N ALA A 67 13.60 -2.50 8.89
CA ALA A 67 14.49 -3.65 8.78
C ALA A 67 14.31 -4.60 9.99
N GLY A 68 13.89 -5.84 9.71
CA GLY A 68 13.64 -6.86 10.75
C GLY A 68 12.24 -6.85 11.37
N ARG A 69 11.29 -6.08 10.83
CA ARG A 69 9.86 -6.14 11.17
C ARG A 69 9.03 -6.40 9.92
N THR A 70 7.85 -6.99 10.10
CA THR A 70 6.85 -7.06 9.03
C THR A 70 6.11 -5.74 8.98
N SER A 71 6.11 -5.07 7.83
CA SER A 71 5.36 -3.82 7.66
C SER A 71 4.77 -3.74 6.27
N GLU A 72 3.65 -3.03 6.18
CA GLU A 72 3.10 -2.57 4.93
C GLU A 72 3.09 -1.04 4.90
N THR A 73 3.36 -0.45 3.74
CA THR A 73 3.37 1.00 3.56
C THR A 73 2.46 1.38 2.41
N PHE A 74 1.57 2.33 2.70
CA PHE A 74 0.69 2.96 1.73
C PHE A 74 1.09 4.41 1.53
N VAL A 75 1.11 4.82 0.27
CA VAL A 75 1.20 6.24 -0.10
C VAL A 75 -0.08 6.61 -0.81
N VAL A 76 -0.80 7.57 -0.27
CA VAL A 76 -1.97 8.18 -0.90
C VAL A 76 -1.54 9.50 -1.51
N ASP A 77 -1.43 9.54 -2.83
CA ASP A 77 -1.19 10.76 -3.58
C ASP A 77 -2.50 11.54 -3.75
N ASN A 78 -2.53 12.74 -3.18
CA ASN A 78 -3.69 13.65 -3.17
C ASN A 78 -3.75 14.53 -4.43
N GLN A 79 -3.55 13.94 -5.61
CA GLN A 79 -3.53 14.63 -6.91
C GLN A 79 -2.33 15.58 -7.04
N SER A 80 -1.12 15.06 -6.80
CA SER A 80 0.10 15.85 -6.98
C SER A 80 0.46 16.04 -8.45
N HIS A 81 1.15 17.13 -8.76
CA HIS A 81 1.59 17.48 -10.11
C HIS A 81 3.12 17.62 -10.22
N ASP A 82 3.86 17.26 -9.17
CA ASP A 82 5.32 17.37 -9.05
C ASP A 82 6.07 16.08 -9.45
N GLY A 83 5.35 15.07 -9.93
CA GLY A 83 5.89 13.75 -10.24
C GLY A 83 6.22 12.90 -9.01
N SER A 84 5.76 13.28 -7.81
CA SER A 84 5.93 12.48 -6.59
C SER A 84 5.36 11.06 -6.72
N ALA A 85 4.16 10.93 -7.28
CA ALA A 85 3.52 9.62 -7.45
C ALA A 85 4.29 8.72 -8.44
N ASP A 86 4.85 9.29 -9.51
CA ASP A 86 5.66 8.55 -10.48
C ASP A 86 6.98 8.09 -9.84
N MET A 87 7.62 9.00 -9.10
CA MET A 87 8.80 8.67 -8.31
C MET A 87 8.55 7.51 -7.34
N VAL A 88 7.40 7.48 -6.64
CA VAL A 88 7.07 6.36 -5.74
C VAL A 88 6.94 5.05 -6.50
N ALA A 89 6.23 5.06 -7.64
CA ALA A 89 6.04 3.85 -8.45
C ALA A 89 7.36 3.30 -9.02
N GLU A 90 8.27 4.19 -9.40
CA GLU A 90 9.56 3.83 -10.00
C GLU A 90 10.59 3.37 -8.96
N GLU A 91 10.71 4.10 -7.84
CA GLU A 91 11.81 3.91 -6.88
C GLU A 91 11.44 3.04 -5.69
N PHE A 92 10.16 2.97 -5.35
CA PHE A 92 9.66 2.26 -4.16
C PHE A 92 8.55 1.25 -4.53
N PRO A 93 8.83 0.23 -5.38
CA PRO A 93 7.81 -0.72 -5.85
C PRO A 93 7.22 -1.60 -4.74
N TRP A 94 7.83 -1.62 -3.56
CA TRP A 94 7.32 -2.30 -2.36
C TRP A 94 6.22 -1.49 -1.65
N VAL A 95 6.03 -0.23 -2.01
CA VAL A 95 4.99 0.65 -1.45
C VAL A 95 3.69 0.49 -2.24
N ARG A 96 2.57 0.43 -1.52
CA ARG A 96 1.22 0.42 -2.11
C ARG A 96 0.79 1.86 -2.42
N LEU A 97 1.01 2.28 -3.67
CA LEU A 97 0.63 3.62 -4.13
C LEU A 97 -0.86 3.70 -4.50
N ILE A 98 -1.56 4.71 -3.99
CA ILE A 98 -2.95 5.04 -4.28
C ILE A 98 -3.00 6.45 -4.84
N ARG A 99 -3.36 6.60 -6.12
CA ARG A 99 -3.53 7.92 -6.75
C ARG A 99 -4.98 8.34 -6.69
N THR A 100 -5.26 9.49 -6.11
CA THR A 100 -6.61 10.04 -6.04
C THR A 100 -6.85 11.02 -7.18
N GLU A 101 -8.06 11.01 -7.74
CA GLU A 101 -8.45 11.92 -8.83
C GLU A 101 -8.59 13.38 -8.37
N ARG A 102 -8.71 13.59 -7.06
CA ARG A 102 -8.84 14.90 -6.42
C ARG A 102 -8.20 14.89 -5.04
N ASN A 103 -7.77 16.04 -4.56
CA ASN A 103 -7.31 16.19 -3.18
C ASN A 103 -8.44 15.89 -2.17
N LEU A 104 -8.32 14.77 -1.43
CA LEU A 104 -9.30 14.34 -0.43
C LEU A 104 -9.06 14.96 0.97
N GLY A 105 -8.03 15.80 1.11
CA GLY A 105 -7.52 16.24 2.38
C GLY A 105 -6.86 15.12 3.19
N PHE A 106 -6.34 15.46 4.37
CA PHE A 106 -5.59 14.53 5.21
C PHE A 106 -6.43 13.35 5.69
N ALA A 107 -7.60 13.62 6.28
CA ALA A 107 -8.48 12.57 6.81
C ALA A 107 -9.04 11.67 5.70
N GLY A 108 -9.41 12.24 4.55
CA GLY A 108 -9.92 11.48 3.42
C GLY A 108 -8.87 10.53 2.84
N GLY A 109 -7.63 11.00 2.69
CA GLY A 109 -6.52 10.16 2.24
C GLY A 109 -6.23 9.01 3.21
N ASN A 110 -6.10 9.30 4.51
CA ASN A 110 -5.87 8.27 5.52
C ASN A 110 -6.96 7.21 5.55
N ASN A 111 -8.23 7.62 5.48
CA ASN A 111 -9.37 6.70 5.48
C ASN A 111 -9.42 5.81 4.22
N CYS A 112 -8.86 6.27 3.10
CA CYS A 112 -8.76 5.47 1.89
C CYS A 112 -7.80 4.29 2.10
N ALA A 113 -6.59 4.55 2.60
CA ALA A 113 -5.61 3.51 2.87
C ALA A 113 -6.01 2.62 4.07
N PHE A 114 -6.62 3.19 5.11
CA PHE A 114 -7.06 2.44 6.30
C PHE A 114 -7.99 1.28 5.97
N ARG A 115 -8.83 1.41 4.94
CA ARG A 115 -9.74 0.34 4.48
C ARG A 115 -9.03 -0.82 3.80
N LEU A 116 -7.77 -0.63 3.40
CA LEU A 116 -6.96 -1.59 2.65
C LEU A 116 -5.82 -2.19 3.48
N ALA A 117 -5.57 -1.61 4.66
CA ALA A 117 -4.60 -2.10 5.63
C ALA A 117 -5.12 -3.37 6.32
N THR A 118 -4.20 -4.24 6.73
CA THR A 118 -4.50 -5.63 7.16
C THR A 118 -4.21 -5.86 8.63
#